data_AF-A0A7S0LJN8-F1
#
_entry.id   AF-A0A7S0LJN8-F1
#
_cell.length_a   1.000
_cell.length_b   1.000
_cell.length_c   1.000
_cell.angle_alpha   90.00
_cell.angle_beta   90.00
_cell.angle_gamma   90.00
#
_symmetry.space_group_name_H-M   'P 1'
#
loop_
_entity.id
_entity.type
_entity.pdbx_description
1 polymer ?
#
loop_
_entity_poly.entity_id
_entity_poly.type
_entity_poly.pdbx_seq_one_letter_code
_entity_poly.pdbx_strand_id
1 'polypeptide(L)'
;SLKKGMSRSRLFCPASHLWVQLQRHSQSGGLAAPRAAWRVQMGLTPRGVDDVGEVTRVDARVQPGKRIDRGAVLLAIEWEGYSISDADELYHTKWESITGTKTLISPFDAEVSGLWQHETISSDSCLIEMIIDRPALQSASGLVDEQAYHEHVRVGPDGIFAPKEPEWS
;
A
#
# COMPACT_ATOMS: atom_id res chain seq x y z
N SER A 1 -27.66 -23.58 -4.76
CA SER A 1 -26.63 -23.67 -3.72
C SER A 1 -25.26 -23.52 -4.37
N LEU A 2 -24.65 -22.35 -4.22
CA LEU A 2 -23.22 -22.06 -4.39
C LEU A 2 -23.02 -20.67 -3.77
N LYS A 3 -22.09 -20.63 -2.82
CA LYS A 3 -21.90 -19.55 -1.84
C LYS A 3 -21.62 -18.23 -2.56
N LYS A 4 -22.46 -17.21 -2.34
CA LYS A 4 -22.15 -15.81 -2.65
C LYS A 4 -20.99 -15.43 -1.72
N GLY A 5 -19.77 -15.62 -2.20
CA GLY A 5 -18.55 -15.32 -1.46
C GLY A 5 -18.64 -13.89 -0.95
N MET A 6 -18.43 -13.70 0.36
CA MET A 6 -18.24 -12.38 0.94
C MET A 6 -17.18 -11.66 0.11
N SER A 7 -17.59 -10.63 -0.62
CA SER A 7 -16.70 -9.76 -1.36
C SER A 7 -15.61 -9.29 -0.40
N ARG A 8 -14.35 -9.61 -0.70
CA ARG A 8 -13.19 -9.00 -0.04
C ARG A 8 -13.15 -7.55 -0.50
N SER A 9 -13.91 -6.67 0.15
CA SER A 9 -13.90 -5.26 -0.20
C SER A 9 -12.51 -4.69 0.07
N ARG A 10 -11.80 -4.37 -1.02
CA ARG A 10 -10.60 -3.53 -0.97
C ARG A 10 -11.04 -2.06 -0.95
N LEU A 11 -10.43 -1.30 -0.06
CA LEU A 11 -10.47 0.16 -0.04
C LEU A 11 -9.07 0.67 -0.40
N PHE A 12 -8.97 1.93 -0.79
CA PHE A 12 -7.75 2.51 -1.32
C PHE A 12 -7.47 3.83 -0.62
N CYS A 13 -6.19 4.10 -0.34
CA CYS A 13 -5.72 5.39 0.14
C CYS A 13 -5.06 6.13 -1.02
N PRO A 14 -5.73 7.13 -1.64
CA PRO A 14 -5.20 7.81 -2.83
C PRO A 14 -3.88 8.51 -2.55
N ALA A 15 -3.77 9.22 -1.42
CA ALA A 15 -2.60 10.03 -1.07
C ALA A 15 -1.30 9.22 -0.95
N SER A 16 -1.38 7.92 -0.66
CA SER A 16 -0.22 7.06 -0.48
C SER A 16 -0.21 5.85 -1.43
N HIS A 17 -1.16 5.77 -2.36
CA HIS A 17 -1.34 4.67 -3.30
C HIS A 17 -1.32 3.28 -2.64
N LEU A 18 -2.01 3.15 -1.49
CA LEU A 18 -2.14 1.89 -0.74
C LEU A 18 -3.50 1.26 -0.95
N TRP A 19 -3.56 -0.07 -0.98
CA TRP A 19 -4.81 -0.79 -0.80
C TRP A 19 -4.92 -1.31 0.63
N VAL A 20 -6.16 -1.47 1.07
CA VAL A 20 -6.55 -1.96 2.38
C VAL A 20 -7.63 -3.02 2.16
N GLN A 21 -7.40 -4.25 2.60
CA GLN A 21 -8.36 -5.33 2.50
C GLN A 21 -8.92 -5.68 3.87
N LEU A 22 -10.23 -5.51 4.04
CA LEU A 22 -10.94 -5.79 5.28
C LEU A 22 -11.48 -7.22 5.30
N GLN A 23 -11.19 -7.94 6.37
CA GLN A 23 -11.77 -9.25 6.66
C GLN A 23 -12.36 -9.23 8.06
N ARG A 24 -13.61 -9.70 8.22
CA ARG A 24 -14.19 -9.84 9.56
C ARG A 24 -13.34 -10.83 10.35
N HIS A 25 -12.83 -10.40 11.50
CA HIS A 25 -12.09 -11.25 12.40
C HIS A 25 -13.09 -11.88 13.39
N SER A 26 -13.59 -13.08 13.07
CA SER A 26 -14.38 -13.85 14.03
C SER A 26 -13.43 -14.48 15.04
N GLN A 27 -13.30 -13.90 16.24
CA GLN A 27 -12.74 -14.67 17.34
C GLN A 27 -13.81 -15.63 17.86
N SER A 28 -13.52 -16.92 17.79
CA SER A 28 -14.31 -17.95 18.45
C SER A 28 -13.83 -18.11 19.89
N GLY A 29 -14.64 -17.67 20.87
CA GLY A 29 -14.61 -18.19 22.25
C GLY A 29 -14.37 -17.18 23.38
N GLY A 30 -15.30 -17.17 24.35
CA GLY A 30 -15.19 -16.54 25.68
C GLY A 30 -16.33 -15.56 26.00
N LEU A 31 -16.88 -15.62 27.23
CA LEU A 31 -17.97 -14.76 27.76
C LEU A 31 -17.67 -13.24 27.78
N ALA A 32 -16.49 -12.84 27.30
CA ALA A 32 -16.03 -11.47 27.13
C ALA A 32 -15.55 -11.23 25.67
N ALA A 33 -16.32 -11.71 24.68
CA ALA A 33 -15.96 -11.56 23.27
C ALA A 33 -15.61 -10.09 22.96
N PRO A 34 -14.41 -9.80 22.43
CA PRO A 34 -14.01 -8.43 22.18
C PRO A 34 -14.93 -7.77 21.16
N ARG A 35 -15.03 -6.44 21.24
CA ARG A 35 -15.67 -5.59 20.23
C ARG A 35 -15.34 -6.13 18.84
N ALA A 36 -16.34 -6.19 17.95
CA ALA A 36 -16.16 -6.66 16.58
C ALA A 36 -14.81 -6.17 16.04
N ALA A 37 -13.94 -7.11 15.70
CA ALA A 37 -12.60 -6.83 15.23
C ALA A 37 -12.54 -7.12 13.73
N TRP A 38 -11.75 -6.32 13.01
CA TRP A 38 -11.43 -6.57 11.61
C TRP A 38 -9.95 -6.88 11.50
N ARG A 39 -9.66 -7.88 10.70
CA ARG A 39 -8.32 -8.10 10.17
C ARG A 39 -8.17 -7.23 8.93
N VAL A 40 -7.13 -6.43 8.94
CA VAL A 40 -6.80 -5.48 7.88
C VAL A 40 -5.50 -5.93 7.26
N GLN A 41 -5.49 -6.15 5.96
CA GLN A 41 -4.27 -6.36 5.19
C GLN A 41 -3.98 -5.11 4.38
N MET A 42 -2.72 -4.74 4.23
CA MET A 42 -2.31 -3.57 3.44
C MET A 42 -1.14 -3.89 2.51
N GLY A 43 -1.14 -3.21 1.37
CA GLY A 43 -0.05 -3.28 0.39
C GLY A 43 -0.08 -2.09 -0.58
N LEU A 44 0.80 -2.12 -1.56
CA LEU A 44 0.88 -1.10 -2.61
C LEU A 44 -0.13 -1.41 -3.72
N THR A 45 -0.81 -0.38 -4.23
CA THR A 45 -1.58 -0.48 -5.49
C THR A 45 -0.65 -0.60 -6.70
N PRO A 46 -1.13 -0.93 -7.91
CA PRO A 46 -0.31 -0.89 -9.12
C PRO A 46 0.44 0.43 -9.27
N ARG A 47 -0.28 1.55 -9.16
CA ARG A 47 0.34 2.88 -9.15
C ARG A 47 1.37 3.08 -8.03
N GLY A 48 1.07 2.56 -6.84
CA GLY A 48 1.99 2.64 -5.71
C GLY A 48 3.29 1.88 -5.93
N VAL A 49 3.24 0.79 -6.71
CA VAL A 49 4.42 0.05 -7.20
C VAL A 49 5.13 0.84 -8.29
N ASP A 50 4.42 1.45 -9.25
CA ASP A 50 5.03 2.26 -10.32
C ASP A 50 5.77 3.51 -9.79
N ASP A 51 5.44 3.97 -8.59
CA ASP A 51 6.15 5.06 -7.91
C ASP A 51 7.43 4.59 -7.17
N VAL A 52 7.68 3.28 -7.11
CA VAL A 52 8.81 2.67 -6.41
C VAL A 52 9.65 1.96 -7.47
N GLY A 53 10.95 2.28 -7.51
CA GLY A 53 11.87 1.58 -8.38
C GLY A 53 12.16 0.14 -7.90
N GLU A 54 13.35 -0.35 -8.21
CA GLU A 54 13.85 -1.60 -7.64
C GLU A 54 14.01 -1.45 -6.12
N VAL A 55 13.32 -2.31 -5.37
CA VAL A 55 13.34 -2.28 -3.90
C VAL A 55 14.69 -2.80 -3.42
N THR A 56 15.44 -1.96 -2.72
CA THR A 56 16.74 -2.31 -2.16
C THR A 56 16.62 -2.77 -0.70
N ARG A 57 15.64 -2.23 0.04
CA ARG A 57 15.44 -2.57 1.45
C ARG A 57 14.02 -2.24 1.93
N VAL A 58 13.49 -3.09 2.81
CA VAL A 58 12.23 -2.85 3.53
C VAL A 58 12.50 -2.86 5.03
N ASP A 59 12.35 -1.69 5.66
CA ASP A 59 12.51 -1.51 7.10
C ASP A 59 11.17 -1.48 7.81
N ALA A 60 10.91 -2.49 8.65
CA ALA A 60 9.80 -2.44 9.57
C ALA A 60 10.05 -1.42 10.69
N ARG A 61 9.10 -0.50 10.87
CA ARG A 61 9.12 0.52 11.93
C ARG A 61 8.22 0.16 13.11
N VAL A 62 7.53 -0.97 13.01
CA VAL A 62 6.61 -1.52 14.02
C VAL A 62 6.92 -2.99 14.27
N GLN A 63 6.35 -3.56 15.33
CA GLN A 63 6.53 -4.97 15.70
C GLN A 63 5.17 -5.65 15.91
N PRO A 64 4.99 -6.92 15.53
CA PRO A 64 3.79 -7.68 15.86
C PRO A 64 3.48 -7.71 17.35
N GLY A 65 2.20 -7.69 17.71
CA GLY A 65 1.68 -7.61 19.08
C GLY A 65 1.77 -6.21 19.71
N LYS A 66 2.25 -5.20 18.99
CA LYS A 66 2.26 -3.81 19.46
C LYS A 66 1.05 -3.04 18.95
N ARG A 67 0.54 -2.16 19.80
CA ARG A 67 -0.43 -1.14 19.39
C ARG A 67 0.27 0.03 18.72
N ILE A 68 -0.41 0.59 17.73
CA ILE A 68 -0.01 1.74 16.97
C ILE A 68 -1.17 2.70 16.85
N ASP A 69 -0.85 3.98 16.72
CA ASP A 69 -1.83 5.02 16.45
C ASP A 69 -1.96 5.24 14.93
N ARG A 70 -3.10 5.77 14.51
CA ARG A 70 -3.31 6.29 13.17
C ARG A 70 -2.26 7.36 12.86
N GLY A 71 -1.69 7.30 11.66
CA GLY A 71 -0.58 8.15 11.26
C GLY A 71 0.80 7.59 11.63
N ALA A 72 0.87 6.47 12.37
CA ALA A 72 2.15 5.81 12.63
C ALA A 72 2.78 5.29 11.33
N VAL A 73 4.10 5.45 11.23
CA VAL A 73 4.90 4.84 10.16
C VAL A 73 5.01 3.34 10.42
N LEU A 74 4.59 2.55 9.44
CA LEU A 74 4.57 1.09 9.48
C LEU A 74 5.86 0.51 8.91
N LEU A 75 6.18 0.91 7.68
CA LEU A 75 7.31 0.43 6.90
C LEU A 75 7.96 1.61 6.17
N ALA A 76 9.27 1.53 5.95
CA ALA A 76 9.99 2.36 4.99
C ALA A 76 10.57 1.45 3.90
N ILE A 77 10.27 1.73 2.64
CA ILE A 77 10.74 1.00 1.47
C ILE A 77 11.78 1.88 0.78
N GLU A 78 13.05 1.50 0.88
CA GLU A 78 14.15 2.11 0.12
C GLU A 78 14.18 1.49 -1.27
N TRP A 79 14.36 2.33 -2.29
CA TRP A 79 14.38 1.91 -3.68
C TRP A 79 15.38 2.71 -4.51
N GLU A 80 15.80 2.12 -5.62
CA GLU A 80 16.62 2.75 -6.64
C GLU A 80 16.01 2.55 -8.04
N GLY A 81 16.33 3.44 -8.96
CA GLY A 81 15.89 3.35 -10.34
C GLY A 81 16.82 4.13 -11.25
N TYR A 82 16.59 4.01 -12.55
CA TYR A 82 17.43 4.63 -13.55
C TYR A 82 16.59 5.56 -14.42
N SER A 83 17.03 6.81 -14.55
CA SER A 83 16.44 7.77 -15.49
C SER A 83 17.42 8.05 -16.63
N ILE A 84 16.89 8.13 -17.85
CA ILE A 84 17.63 8.62 -19.02
C ILE A 84 17.44 10.14 -19.05
N SER A 85 18.50 10.92 -18.89
CA SER A 85 18.46 12.37 -19.08
C SER A 85 18.37 12.69 -20.58
N ASP A 86 17.65 13.76 -20.95
CA ASP A 86 17.49 14.19 -22.34
C ASP A 86 18.85 14.31 -23.03
N ALA A 87 18.95 13.63 -24.16
CA ALA A 87 20.12 13.59 -25.02
C ALA A 87 20.18 14.90 -25.82
N ASP A 88 20.99 15.85 -25.36
CA ASP A 88 21.41 16.95 -26.23
C ASP A 88 22.46 16.37 -27.19
N GLU A 89 22.11 16.34 -28.48
CA GLU A 89 22.97 15.99 -29.62
C GLU A 89 23.66 14.60 -29.56
N LEU A 90 22.90 13.62 -30.05
CA LEU A 90 23.31 12.40 -30.78
C LEU A 90 24.20 11.30 -30.15
N TYR A 91 24.99 11.45 -29.06
CA TYR A 91 25.81 10.31 -28.58
C TYR A 91 26.09 10.15 -27.07
N HIS A 92 25.40 10.86 -26.17
CA HIS A 92 25.65 10.71 -24.73
C HIS A 92 24.38 10.48 -23.91
N THR A 93 23.80 9.28 -24.02
CA THR A 93 22.87 8.78 -22.99
C THR A 93 23.61 8.69 -21.66
N LYS A 94 23.33 9.60 -20.74
CA LYS A 94 23.76 9.48 -19.35
C LYS A 94 22.68 8.74 -18.59
N TRP A 95 23.09 7.64 -17.96
CA TRP A 95 22.27 6.93 -16.99
C TRP A 95 22.51 7.59 -15.64
N GLU A 96 21.47 8.19 -15.08
CA GLU A 96 21.50 8.73 -13.72
C GLU A 96 20.72 7.78 -12.80
N SER A 97 21.36 7.40 -11.70
CA SER A 97 20.71 6.63 -10.64
C SER A 97 19.89 7.58 -9.78
N ILE A 98 18.60 7.30 -9.67
CA ILE A 98 17.70 7.97 -8.74
C ILE A 98 17.35 7.02 -7.61
N THR A 99 17.34 7.52 -6.38
CA THR A 99 17.00 6.74 -5.19
C THR A 99 15.90 7.43 -4.41
N GLY A 100 15.08 6.67 -3.70
CA GLY A 100 14.04 7.24 -2.87
C GLY A 100 13.61 6.34 -1.72
N THR A 101 12.67 6.88 -0.93
CA THR A 101 12.06 6.14 0.17
C THR A 101 10.55 6.32 0.11
N LYS A 102 9.80 5.22 0.01
CA LYS A 102 8.34 5.22 0.15
C LYS A 102 7.97 4.77 1.56
N THR A 103 7.16 5.57 2.24
CA THR A 103 6.73 5.28 3.61
C THR A 103 5.29 4.78 3.61
N LEU A 104 5.03 3.65 4.27
CA LEU A 104 3.67 3.19 4.55
C LEU A 104 3.22 3.73 5.90
N ILE A 105 2.10 4.44 5.90
CA ILE A 105 1.51 5.06 7.09
C ILE A 105 0.18 4.37 7.40
N SER A 106 -0.08 4.11 8.68
CA SER A 106 -1.34 3.49 9.11
C SER A 106 -2.51 4.48 9.01
N PRO A 107 -3.62 4.14 8.32
CA PRO A 107 -4.85 4.92 8.39
C PRO A 107 -5.71 4.57 9.63
N PHE A 108 -5.25 3.66 10.50
CA PHE A 108 -5.99 3.17 11.66
C PHE A 108 -5.18 3.21 12.95
N ASP A 109 -5.87 3.41 14.08
CA ASP A 109 -5.40 2.90 15.36
C ASP A 109 -5.54 1.38 15.34
N ALA A 110 -4.47 0.65 15.65
CA ALA A 110 -4.45 -0.79 15.40
C ALA A 110 -3.50 -1.55 16.33
N GLU A 111 -3.65 -2.88 16.35
CA GLU A 111 -2.62 -3.80 16.82
C GLU A 111 -2.00 -4.51 15.62
N VAL A 112 -0.67 -4.49 15.50
CA VAL A 112 0.02 -5.18 14.41
C VAL A 112 -0.05 -6.68 14.64
N SER A 113 -0.57 -7.45 13.67
CA SER A 113 -0.63 -8.91 13.77
C SER A 113 0.40 -9.63 12.91
N GLY A 114 0.86 -9.01 11.82
CA GLY A 114 1.84 -9.64 10.93
C GLY A 114 2.59 -8.63 10.06
N LEU A 115 3.81 -9.00 9.70
CA LEU A 115 4.68 -8.30 8.76
C LEU A 115 5.22 -9.32 7.77
N TRP A 116 5.18 -9.01 6.48
CA TRP A 116 5.70 -9.87 5.43
C TRP A 116 6.83 -9.17 4.70
N GLN A 117 7.96 -9.86 4.62
CA GLN A 117 9.07 -9.46 3.77
C GLN A 117 8.90 -10.18 2.43
N HIS A 118 9.04 -9.41 1.36
CA HIS A 118 9.04 -9.94 -0.01
C HIS A 118 10.36 -9.56 -0.66
N GLU A 119 10.93 -10.47 -1.43
CA GLU A 119 12.10 -10.17 -2.29
C GLU A 119 11.72 -9.19 -3.39
N THR A 120 10.48 -9.29 -3.89
CA THR A 120 9.88 -8.37 -4.87
C THR A 120 8.49 -7.95 -4.41
N ILE A 121 8.22 -6.64 -4.46
CA ILE A 121 6.91 -6.09 -4.09
C ILE A 121 6.06 -5.94 -5.35
N SER A 122 4.91 -6.59 -5.37
CA SER A 122 3.89 -6.46 -6.43
C SER A 122 2.63 -5.81 -5.88
N SER A 123 1.69 -5.48 -6.76
CA SER A 123 0.42 -4.88 -6.39
C SER A 123 -0.51 -5.79 -5.58
N ASP A 124 -0.23 -7.10 -5.55
CA ASP A 124 -0.95 -8.08 -4.72
C ASP A 124 -0.18 -8.47 -3.43
N SER A 125 1.04 -7.98 -3.26
CA SER A 125 1.86 -8.26 -2.08
C SER A 125 1.25 -7.62 -0.82
N CYS A 126 0.80 -8.46 0.11
CA CYS A 126 0.45 -8.01 1.46
C CYS A 126 1.73 -7.73 2.23
N LEU A 127 1.91 -6.51 2.73
CA LEU A 127 3.13 -6.09 3.44
C LEU A 127 2.94 -6.10 4.96
N ILE A 128 1.74 -5.75 5.42
CA ILE A 128 1.40 -5.68 6.85
C ILE A 128 -0.05 -6.10 7.08
N GLU A 129 -0.28 -6.70 8.25
CA GLU A 129 -1.59 -7.08 8.74
C GLU A 129 -1.77 -6.53 10.15
N MET A 130 -2.97 -6.06 10.40
CA MET A 130 -3.36 -5.44 11.65
C MET A 130 -4.74 -5.89 12.08
N ILE A 131 -5.00 -5.81 13.37
CA ILE A 131 -6.32 -5.96 13.96
C ILE A 131 -6.81 -4.58 14.40
N ILE A 132 -7.98 -4.19 13.92
CA ILE A 132 -8.65 -2.93 14.29
C ILE A 132 -10.00 -3.22 14.90
N ASP A 133 -10.48 -2.30 15.74
CA ASP A 133 -11.85 -2.32 16.26
C ASP A 133 -12.79 -1.43 15.44
N ARG A 134 -14.06 -1.35 15.87
CA ARG A 134 -15.09 -0.62 15.13
C ARG A 134 -14.84 0.89 15.12
N PRO A 135 -14.56 1.53 16.28
CA PRO A 135 -14.14 2.92 16.30
C PRO A 135 -12.98 3.23 15.34
N ALA A 136 -11.93 2.41 15.34
CA ALA A 136 -10.79 2.60 14.45
C ALA A 136 -11.22 2.59 12.97
N LEU A 137 -12.04 1.64 12.56
CA LEU A 137 -12.58 1.57 11.19
C LEU A 137 -13.43 2.80 10.83
N GLN A 138 -14.28 3.27 11.76
CA GLN A 138 -15.14 4.45 11.53
C GLN A 138 -14.35 5.77 11.49
N SER A 139 -13.21 5.81 12.18
CA SER A 139 -12.34 6.99 12.23
C SER A 139 -11.36 7.08 11.06
N ALA A 140 -11.27 6.04 10.23
CA ALA A 140 -10.41 6.03 9.06
C ALA A 140 -10.89 7.06 8.04
N SER A 141 -10.02 8.01 7.71
CA SER A 141 -10.29 9.07 6.74
C SER A 141 -9.44 8.88 5.49
N GLY A 142 -9.94 9.30 4.33
CA GLY A 142 -9.19 9.25 3.07
C GLY A 142 -9.14 7.87 2.40
N LEU A 143 -9.87 6.89 2.93
CA LEU A 143 -10.10 5.63 2.24
C LEU A 143 -11.27 5.78 1.27
N VAL A 144 -11.07 5.37 0.03
CA VAL A 144 -12.05 5.42 -1.05
C VAL A 144 -12.26 4.03 -1.64
N ASP A 145 -13.35 3.84 -2.39
CA ASP A 145 -13.55 2.62 -3.18
C ASP A 145 -12.66 2.62 -4.45
N GLU A 146 -12.70 1.50 -5.15
CA GLU A 146 -11.89 1.28 -6.37
C GLU A 146 -12.20 2.29 -7.47
N GLN A 147 -13.48 2.63 -7.69
CA GLN A 147 -13.89 3.55 -8.73
C GLN A 147 -13.35 4.96 -8.46
N ALA A 148 -13.53 5.45 -7.23
CA ALA A 148 -13.01 6.75 -6.82
C ALA A 148 -11.47 6.80 -6.85
N TYR A 149 -10.81 5.69 -6.52
CA TYR A 149 -9.35 5.58 -6.65
C TYR A 149 -8.89 5.68 -8.10
N HIS A 150 -9.52 4.94 -9.02
CA HIS A 150 -9.17 5.01 -10.44
C HIS A 150 -9.39 6.39 -11.03
N GLU A 151 -10.48 7.07 -10.66
CA GLU A 151 -10.72 8.44 -11.10
C GLU A 151 -9.63 9.40 -10.58
N HIS A 152 -9.21 9.23 -9.32
CA HIS A 152 -8.10 9.99 -8.75
C HIS A 152 -6.79 9.78 -9.49
N VAL A 153 -6.43 8.53 -9.81
CA VAL A 153 -5.19 8.22 -10.53
C VAL A 153 -5.26 8.70 -11.98
N ARG A 154 -6.42 8.63 -12.64
CA ARG A 154 -6.62 9.05 -14.04
C ARG A 154 -6.34 10.52 -14.28
N VAL A 155 -6.63 11.38 -13.30
CA VAL A 155 -6.42 12.84 -13.41
C VAL A 155 -5.10 13.31 -12.78
N GLY A 156 -4.38 12.40 -12.10
CA GLY A 156 -3.08 12.69 -11.50
C GLY A 156 -1.93 12.59 -12.50
N PRO A 157 -0.72 13.08 -12.14
CA PRO A 157 0.48 12.83 -12.93
C PRO A 157 0.75 11.32 -13.00
N ASP A 158 1.50 10.82 -13.98
CA ASP A 158 1.94 9.42 -14.03
C ASP A 158 2.96 9.07 -12.93
N GLY A 159 3.13 7.76 -12.69
CA GLY A 159 4.13 7.26 -11.74
C GLY A 159 5.54 7.49 -12.28
N ILE A 160 6.52 7.63 -11.38
CA ILE A 160 7.93 7.92 -11.75
C ILE A 160 8.45 6.89 -12.77
N PHE A 161 8.07 5.63 -12.59
CA PHE A 161 8.46 4.52 -13.45
C PHE A 161 7.29 3.94 -14.25
N ALA A 162 6.19 4.68 -14.39
CA ALA A 162 5.09 4.26 -15.25
C ALA A 162 5.60 4.10 -16.69
N PRO A 163 5.18 3.06 -17.42
CA PRO A 163 5.58 2.89 -18.81
C PRO A 163 5.10 4.10 -19.61
N LYS A 164 6.04 4.84 -20.19
CA LYS A 164 5.71 5.94 -21.11
C LYS A 164 5.02 5.35 -22.33
N GLU A 165 3.81 5.81 -22.65
CA GLU A 165 3.19 5.45 -23.93
C GLU A 165 4.11 5.91 -25.06
N PRO A 166 4.32 5.09 -26.10
CA PRO A 166 5.13 5.52 -27.23
C PRO A 166 4.39 6.63 -27.98
N GLU A 167 5.01 7.81 -28.07
CA GLU A 167 4.52 8.93 -28.87
C GLU A 167 4.58 8.60 -30.36
N TRP A 168 3.55 7.93 -30.89
CA TRP A 168 3.33 7.88 -32.33
C TRP A 168 2.40 9.05 -32.68
N SER A 169 3.02 10.19 -33.05
CA SER A 169 2.34 11.34 -33.69
C SER A 169 2.29 11.15 -35.20
#